data_AF-A0A917K5N8-F1
#
_entry.id   AF-A0A917K5N8-F1
#
_cell.length_a   1.000
_cell.length_b   1.000
_cell.length_c   1.000
_cell.angle_alpha   90.00
_cell.angle_beta   90.00
_cell.angle_gamma   90.00
#
_symmetry.space_group_name_H-M   'P 1'
#
loop_
_entity.id
_entity.type
_entity.pdbx_description
1 polymer ?
#
loop_
_entity_poly.entity_id
_entity_poly.type
_entity_poly.pdbx_seq_one_letter_code
_entity_poly.pdbx_strand_id
1 'polypeptide(L)'
;MHALKKTRPLRRIVLASAATVSGMVLLLALKPHTSPEAASAVPAPVPGSSASASAGTPASGTKSVDGETVQTRWGPVQVRITLKDGKLTEVTAVTYPTDNPRDQEINSYALPQLRREALAAQSAQIDTVSGATYTSDGYRQSLQSALDSAGR
;
A
#
# COMPACT_ATOMS: atom_id res chain seq x y z
N MET A 1 -33.91 -8.67 -32.52
CA MET A 1 -32.57 -8.03 -32.60
C MET A 1 -32.62 -6.69 -31.87
N HIS A 2 -32.04 -6.59 -30.66
CA HIS A 2 -31.89 -5.32 -29.94
C HIS A 2 -30.51 -5.28 -29.29
N ALA A 3 -29.58 -4.55 -29.88
CA ALA A 3 -28.27 -4.28 -29.30
C ALA A 3 -28.31 -2.91 -28.62
N LEU A 4 -28.00 -2.85 -27.31
CA LEU A 4 -27.88 -1.59 -26.60
C LEU A 4 -26.84 -1.69 -25.47
N LYS A 5 -26.11 -0.58 -25.26
CA LYS A 5 -25.02 -0.37 -24.27
C LYS A 5 -23.70 -1.09 -24.67
N LYS A 6 -22.53 -0.52 -24.40
CA LYS A 6 -22.20 0.59 -23.49
C LYS A 6 -21.06 1.44 -24.05
N THR A 7 -21.27 2.75 -24.19
CA THR A 7 -20.19 3.71 -24.47
C THR A 7 -19.14 3.66 -23.36
N ARG A 8 -17.85 3.63 -23.74
CA ARG A 8 -16.70 3.74 -22.84
C ARG A 8 -15.79 4.88 -23.29
N PRO A 9 -16.07 6.13 -22.92
CA PRO A 9 -15.07 7.19 -23.05
C PRO A 9 -13.98 7.00 -21.99
N LEU A 10 -12.72 7.24 -22.40
CA LEU A 10 -11.59 7.64 -21.53
C LEU A 10 -11.03 6.56 -20.57
N ARG A 11 -10.41 5.52 -21.14
CA ARG A 11 -9.28 4.80 -20.49
C ARG A 11 -7.95 5.34 -21.04
N ARG A 12 -7.41 6.38 -20.42
CA ARG A 12 -6.01 6.86 -20.54
C ARG A 12 -5.79 7.97 -19.51
N ILE A 13 -4.54 8.17 -19.09
CA ILE A 13 -4.13 8.99 -17.93
C ILE A 13 -4.48 8.32 -16.57
N VAL A 14 -3.66 7.35 -16.16
CA VAL A 14 -2.85 7.48 -14.94
C VAL A 14 -1.52 6.79 -15.25
N LEU A 15 -0.43 7.57 -15.35
CA LEU A 15 0.92 7.07 -15.60
C LEU A 15 1.87 7.94 -14.77
N ALA A 16 2.76 7.27 -14.03
CA ALA A 16 3.86 7.84 -13.24
C ALA A 16 3.49 8.75 -12.03
N SER A 17 3.64 8.17 -10.84
CA SER A 17 4.31 8.84 -9.71
C SER A 17 5.12 7.79 -8.95
N ALA A 18 6.42 7.73 -9.25
CA ALA A 18 7.35 6.81 -8.59
C ALA A 18 7.69 7.29 -7.16
N ALA A 19 8.12 6.36 -6.32
CA ALA A 19 8.25 6.56 -4.89
C ALA A 19 9.50 7.38 -4.47
N THR A 20 9.35 8.14 -3.39
CA THR A 20 10.48 8.63 -2.58
C THR A 20 10.21 8.34 -1.11
N VAL A 21 10.59 7.14 -0.65
CA VAL A 21 10.62 6.79 0.78
C VAL A 21 11.99 6.19 1.10
N SER A 22 12.95 7.07 1.34
CA SER A 22 14.29 6.73 1.83
C SER A 22 14.76 7.86 2.75
N GLY A 23 14.17 7.92 3.95
CA GLY A 23 14.35 9.06 4.84
C GLY A 23 13.85 8.87 6.26
N MET A 24 13.89 7.65 6.82
CA MET A 24 13.58 7.44 8.24
C MET A 24 14.18 6.15 8.86
N VAL A 25 15.48 5.92 8.68
CA VAL A 25 16.26 5.04 9.58
C VAL A 25 17.32 5.89 10.28
N LEU A 26 16.91 6.47 11.40
CA LEU A 26 17.73 7.34 12.25
C LEU A 26 18.17 6.54 13.49
N LEU A 27 19.49 6.48 13.72
CA LEU A 27 20.14 6.22 15.01
C LEU A 27 19.72 4.99 15.84
N LEU A 28 20.40 3.83 15.66
CA LEU A 28 20.80 2.98 16.80
C LEU A 28 21.90 1.93 16.47
N ALA A 29 23.19 2.25 16.62
CA ALA A 29 24.25 1.29 16.99
C ALA A 29 25.60 1.97 17.26
N LEU A 30 26.14 1.75 18.46
CA LEU A 30 27.45 2.22 18.92
C LEU A 30 28.64 1.61 18.13
N LYS A 31 29.58 2.44 17.67
CA LYS A 31 31.02 2.13 17.61
C LYS A 31 31.87 3.40 17.40
N PRO A 32 32.56 3.92 18.43
CA PRO A 32 33.42 5.09 18.30
C PRO A 32 34.84 4.69 17.89
N HIS A 33 35.27 5.10 16.70
CA HIS A 33 36.69 5.15 16.35
C HIS A 33 37.02 6.51 15.75
N THR A 34 37.80 7.28 16.49
CA THR A 34 38.18 8.66 16.19
C THR A 34 39.54 8.73 15.48
N SER A 35 39.60 9.55 14.44
CA SER A 35 40.81 10.25 13.95
C SER A 35 41.89 9.41 13.23
N PRO A 36 42.82 10.05 12.50
CA PRO A 36 42.60 11.09 11.47
C PRO A 36 43.46 10.82 10.20
N GLU A 37 43.49 11.75 9.24
CA GLU A 37 44.70 12.26 8.51
C GLU A 37 44.39 12.71 7.05
N ALA A 38 45.28 13.57 6.52
CA ALA A 38 45.40 14.11 5.16
C ALA A 38 44.40 15.21 4.75
N ALA A 39 44.96 16.35 4.36
CA ALA A 39 44.25 17.61 4.11
C ALA A 39 44.39 18.11 2.66
N SER A 40 43.61 19.16 2.35
CA SER A 40 43.84 20.16 1.30
C SER A 40 43.28 19.91 -0.11
N ALA A 41 42.11 20.51 -0.40
CA ALA A 41 41.93 21.51 -1.47
C ALA A 41 40.52 22.15 -1.43
N VAL A 42 40.44 23.46 -1.75
CA VAL A 42 39.23 24.32 -1.91
C VAL A 42 39.25 24.91 -3.33
N PRO A 43 38.22 25.59 -3.89
CA PRO A 43 36.83 25.85 -3.46
C PRO A 43 35.80 25.18 -4.43
N ALA A 44 34.58 25.64 -4.79
CA ALA A 44 33.76 26.84 -4.56
C ALA A 44 32.24 26.54 -4.75
N PRO A 45 31.31 27.44 -4.35
CA PRO A 45 29.86 27.17 -4.34
C PRO A 45 29.09 27.69 -5.57
N VAL A 46 27.99 27.03 -5.93
CA VAL A 46 26.91 27.60 -6.77
C VAL A 46 25.52 27.32 -6.15
N PRO A 47 24.70 28.35 -5.88
CA PRO A 47 23.31 28.18 -5.45
C PRO A 47 22.37 28.06 -6.65
N GLY A 48 21.40 27.15 -6.60
CA GLY A 48 20.51 26.86 -7.74
C GLY A 48 19.22 26.15 -7.36
N SER A 49 18.47 26.69 -6.39
CA SER A 49 17.17 26.14 -6.00
C SER A 49 16.13 26.25 -7.12
N SER A 50 15.45 25.15 -7.44
CA SER A 50 14.10 25.16 -8.03
C SER A 50 13.39 23.81 -7.83
N ALA A 51 13.31 23.37 -6.57
CA ALA A 51 12.42 22.26 -6.20
C ALA A 51 10.96 22.70 -6.41
N SER A 52 10.33 22.19 -7.47
CA SER A 52 8.88 22.35 -7.68
C SER A 52 8.11 21.50 -6.67
N ALA A 53 7.90 22.05 -5.47
CA ALA A 53 6.96 21.50 -4.51
C ALA A 53 5.53 21.68 -5.04
N SER A 54 5.03 20.68 -5.78
CA SER A 54 3.62 20.62 -6.13
C SER A 54 2.81 20.43 -4.85
N ALA A 55 2.10 21.47 -4.46
CA ALA A 55 1.20 21.45 -3.32
C ALA A 55 0.05 20.45 -3.56
N GLY A 56 0.14 19.28 -2.93
CA GLY A 56 -1.01 18.42 -2.76
C GLY A 56 -1.99 19.08 -1.79
N THR A 57 -3.13 19.54 -2.30
CA THR A 57 -4.25 20.06 -1.52
C THR A 57 -4.56 19.13 -0.35
N PRO A 58 -4.87 19.62 0.86
CA PRO A 58 -5.38 18.78 1.94
C PRO A 58 -6.78 18.27 1.56
N ALA A 59 -6.83 17.16 0.83
CA ALA A 59 -8.07 16.48 0.49
C ALA A 59 -8.73 16.01 1.79
N SER A 60 -9.89 16.60 2.12
CA SER A 60 -10.57 16.41 3.40
C SER A 60 -10.65 14.92 3.79
N GLY A 61 -10.09 14.62 4.97
CA GLY A 61 -10.36 13.40 5.72
C GLY A 61 -9.87 12.07 5.14
N THR A 62 -9.15 12.03 4.01
CA THR A 62 -8.78 10.75 3.36
C THR A 62 -7.37 10.28 3.77
N LYS A 63 -7.28 9.25 4.63
CA LYS A 63 -6.03 8.62 5.11
C LYS A 63 -5.94 7.21 4.55
N SER A 64 -4.91 6.92 3.75
CA SER A 64 -4.56 5.55 3.37
C SER A 64 -3.51 4.99 4.31
N VAL A 65 -3.64 3.71 4.68
CA VAL A 65 -2.72 2.99 5.56
C VAL A 65 -2.48 1.60 4.97
N ASP A 66 -1.23 1.24 4.74
CA ASP A 66 -0.83 -0.13 4.47
C ASP A 66 -0.68 -0.95 5.75
N GLY A 67 -1.11 -2.20 5.67
CA GLY A 67 -0.92 -3.20 6.71
C GLY A 67 0.44 -3.86 6.60
N GLU A 68 0.77 -4.63 7.64
CA GLU A 68 1.95 -5.49 7.64
C GLU A 68 1.89 -6.52 6.50
N THR A 69 3.04 -6.90 5.95
CA THR A 69 3.12 -7.95 4.94
C THR A 69 3.19 -9.32 5.62
N VAL A 70 2.12 -10.10 5.48
CA VAL A 70 1.97 -11.42 6.11
C VAL A 70 2.54 -12.49 5.18
N GLN A 71 3.59 -13.19 5.62
CA GLN A 71 4.15 -14.34 4.91
C GLN A 71 3.21 -15.56 5.05
N THR A 72 2.50 -15.92 3.98
CA THR A 72 1.70 -17.15 3.92
C THR A 72 2.46 -18.28 3.25
N ARG A 73 1.96 -19.52 3.35
CA ARG A 73 2.54 -20.71 2.72
C ARG A 73 2.70 -20.62 1.18
N TRP A 74 1.96 -19.72 0.53
CA TRP A 74 1.99 -19.51 -0.92
C TRP A 74 2.63 -18.19 -1.34
N GLY A 75 3.05 -17.35 -0.37
CA GLY A 75 3.71 -16.07 -0.61
C GLY A 75 3.24 -14.95 0.31
N PRO A 76 3.83 -13.74 0.19
CA PRO A 76 3.43 -12.58 0.96
C PRO A 76 2.04 -12.07 0.56
N VAL A 77 1.25 -11.67 1.56
CA VAL A 77 -0.04 -10.97 1.41
C VAL A 77 0.04 -9.63 2.13
N GLN A 78 -0.34 -8.55 1.46
CA GLN A 78 -0.40 -7.22 2.04
C GLN A 78 -1.66 -6.48 1.58
N VAL A 79 -2.33 -5.82 2.52
CA VAL A 79 -3.55 -5.06 2.30
C VAL A 79 -3.30 -3.59 2.59
N ARG A 80 -3.91 -2.70 1.80
CA ARG A 80 -3.99 -1.27 2.08
C ARG A 80 -5.45 -0.88 2.26
N ILE A 81 -5.73 -0.16 3.34
CA ILE A 81 -7.01 0.48 3.58
C ILE A 81 -6.96 1.95 3.19
N THR A 82 -8.11 2.49 2.81
CA THR A 82 -8.34 3.92 2.69
C THR A 82 -9.54 4.30 3.54
N LEU A 83 -9.26 5.07 4.59
CA LEU A 83 -10.28 5.67 5.44
C LEU A 83 -10.61 7.06 4.91
N LYS A 84 -11.90 7.42 4.92
CA LYS A 84 -12.38 8.77 4.69
C LYS A 84 -13.24 9.20 5.87
N ASP A 85 -12.94 10.36 6.45
CA ASP A 85 -13.60 10.88 7.65
C ASP A 85 -13.62 9.85 8.79
N GLY A 86 -12.52 9.10 8.90
CA GLY A 86 -12.34 8.00 9.86
C GLY A 86 -13.12 6.72 9.56
N LYS A 87 -13.93 6.63 8.49
CA LYS A 87 -14.64 5.41 8.07
C LYS A 87 -13.85 4.67 6.99
N LEU A 88 -13.80 3.35 7.06
CA LEU A 88 -13.23 2.52 5.99
C LEU A 88 -14.05 2.69 4.70
N THR A 89 -13.40 3.11 3.61
CA THR A 89 -14.06 3.39 2.31
C THR A 89 -13.54 2.54 1.16
N GLU A 90 -12.28 2.12 1.21
CA GLU A 90 -11.72 1.18 0.24
C GLU A 90 -10.70 0.25 0.92
N VAL A 91 -10.59 -0.97 0.41
CA VAL A 91 -9.62 -1.98 0.83
C VAL A 91 -9.06 -2.66 -0.40
N THR A 92 -7.74 -2.66 -0.54
CA THR A 92 -7.04 -3.13 -1.75
C THR A 92 -5.90 -4.05 -1.35
N ALA A 93 -5.87 -5.27 -1.88
CA ALA A 93 -4.67 -6.11 -1.76
C ALA A 93 -3.57 -5.51 -2.63
N VAL A 94 -2.48 -5.07 -1.99
CA VAL A 94 -1.29 -4.51 -2.65
C VAL A 94 -0.37 -5.64 -3.11
N THR A 95 -0.24 -6.66 -2.26
CA THR A 95 0.60 -7.84 -2.49
C THR A 95 -0.25 -9.08 -2.23
N TYR A 96 -0.20 -10.05 -3.13
CA TYR A 96 -0.87 -11.34 -2.99
C TYR A 96 -0.17 -12.38 -3.88
N PRO A 97 -0.20 -13.67 -3.50
CA PRO A 97 0.43 -14.72 -4.28
C PRO A 97 -0.27 -14.89 -5.63
N THR A 98 0.53 -14.86 -6.70
CA THR A 98 0.08 -15.00 -8.11
C THR A 98 0.94 -16.00 -8.88
N ASP A 99 1.77 -16.78 -8.18
CA ASP A 99 2.76 -17.70 -8.76
C ASP A 99 2.11 -18.77 -9.64
N ASN A 100 1.01 -19.37 -9.16
CA ASN A 100 0.23 -20.34 -9.94
C ASN A 100 -1.02 -19.68 -10.58
N PRO A 101 -1.44 -20.15 -11.78
CA PRO A 101 -2.67 -19.68 -12.43
C PRO A 101 -3.92 -19.98 -11.59
N ARG A 102 -3.89 -21.02 -10.75
CA ARG A 102 -4.99 -21.38 -9.84
C ARG A 102 -5.19 -20.32 -8.75
N ASP A 103 -4.12 -19.76 -8.20
CA ASP A 103 -4.22 -18.69 -7.21
C ASP A 103 -4.73 -17.40 -7.85
N GLN A 104 -4.36 -17.11 -9.10
CA GLN A 104 -4.90 -15.99 -9.87
C GLN A 104 -6.42 -16.14 -10.09
N GLU A 105 -6.90 -17.33 -10.46
CA GLU A 105 -8.32 -17.64 -10.60
C GLU A 105 -9.07 -17.47 -9.25
N ILE A 106 -8.54 -18.06 -8.17
CA ILE A 106 -9.11 -17.96 -6.82
C ILE A 106 -9.19 -16.51 -6.34
N ASN A 107 -8.09 -15.77 -6.46
CA ASN A 107 -8.01 -14.37 -6.05
C ASN A 107 -8.94 -13.48 -6.87
N SER A 108 -9.25 -13.83 -8.13
CA SER A 108 -10.14 -13.04 -9.00
C SER A 108 -11.57 -12.92 -8.46
N TYR A 109 -12.09 -13.95 -7.76
CA TYR A 109 -13.39 -13.90 -7.09
C TYR A 109 -13.28 -13.63 -5.59
N ALA A 110 -12.21 -14.09 -4.93
CA ALA A 110 -12.03 -13.91 -3.49
C ALA A 110 -11.73 -12.45 -3.10
N LEU A 111 -10.80 -11.77 -3.78
CA LEU A 111 -10.45 -10.38 -3.46
C LEU A 111 -11.63 -9.40 -3.50
N PRO A 112 -12.52 -9.38 -4.52
CA PRO A 112 -13.69 -8.51 -4.51
C PRO A 112 -14.78 -8.96 -3.54
N GLN A 113 -14.76 -10.19 -3.03
CA GLN A 113 -15.64 -10.62 -1.95
C GLN A 113 -15.10 -10.17 -0.58
N LEU A 114 -13.85 -10.51 -0.25
CA LEU A 114 -13.15 -10.07 0.97
C LEU A 114 -13.20 -8.54 1.13
N ARG A 115 -13.04 -7.79 0.03
CA ARG A 115 -13.19 -6.32 0.03
C ARG A 115 -14.60 -5.87 0.43
N ARG A 116 -15.65 -6.52 -0.09
CA ARG A 116 -17.05 -6.16 0.24
C ARG A 116 -17.36 -6.48 1.70
N GLU A 117 -16.88 -7.62 2.19
CA GLU A 117 -17.04 -8.03 3.59
C GLU A 117 -16.28 -7.09 4.53
N ALA A 118 -15.03 -6.73 4.23
CA ALA A 118 -14.26 -5.76 5.01
C ALA A 118 -14.93 -4.38 5.09
N LEU A 119 -15.49 -3.90 3.97
CA LEU A 119 -16.24 -2.64 3.92
C LEU A 119 -17.57 -2.71 4.68
N ALA A 120 -18.23 -3.87 4.71
CA ALA A 120 -19.48 -4.08 5.45
C ALA A 120 -19.25 -4.23 6.95
N ALA A 121 -18.23 -4.99 7.36
CA ALA A 121 -17.83 -5.19 8.75
C ALA A 121 -17.15 -3.95 9.38
N GLN A 122 -16.59 -3.07 8.55
CA GLN A 122 -15.72 -1.95 8.95
C GLN A 122 -14.51 -2.37 9.82
N SER A 123 -14.11 -3.64 9.74
CA SER A 123 -13.17 -4.30 10.64
C SER A 123 -12.40 -5.40 9.92
N ALA A 124 -11.32 -5.90 10.54
CA ALA A 124 -10.59 -7.07 10.05
C ALA A 124 -11.34 -8.39 10.20
N GLN A 125 -12.45 -8.43 10.95
CA GLN A 125 -13.25 -9.63 11.14
C GLN A 125 -14.14 -9.90 9.92
N ILE A 126 -13.57 -10.59 8.93
CA ILE A 126 -14.23 -11.01 7.68
C ILE A 126 -14.22 -12.54 7.56
N ASP A 127 -15.15 -13.08 6.76
CA ASP A 127 -15.26 -14.50 6.53
C ASP A 127 -14.17 -14.99 5.55
N THR A 128 -13.85 -16.29 5.63
CA THR A 128 -12.88 -16.91 4.71
C THR A 128 -13.60 -17.39 3.46
N VAL A 129 -13.08 -17.01 2.28
CA VAL A 129 -13.66 -17.41 1.01
C VAL A 129 -13.19 -18.83 0.65
N SER A 130 -14.12 -19.69 0.20
CA SER A 130 -13.82 -21.08 -0.19
C SER A 130 -12.73 -21.16 -1.27
N GLY A 131 -11.69 -21.94 -0.98
CA GLY A 131 -10.48 -22.08 -1.81
C GLY A 131 -9.40 -21.03 -1.52
N ALA A 132 -9.74 -19.91 -0.89
CA ALA A 132 -8.84 -18.79 -0.63
C ALA A 132 -8.40 -18.68 0.84
N THR A 133 -8.42 -19.75 1.63
CA THR A 133 -8.23 -19.70 3.10
C THR A 133 -6.93 -18.99 3.52
N TYR A 134 -5.80 -19.32 2.90
CA TYR A 134 -4.50 -18.69 3.21
C TYR A 134 -4.47 -17.21 2.81
N THR A 135 -4.98 -16.86 1.63
CA THR A 135 -5.10 -15.45 1.20
C THR A 135 -6.02 -14.68 2.14
N SER A 136 -7.16 -15.28 2.52
CA SER A 136 -8.15 -14.67 3.42
C SER A 136 -7.53 -14.39 4.79
N ASP A 137 -6.79 -15.33 5.37
CA ASP A 137 -6.18 -15.16 6.69
C ASP A 137 -5.01 -14.16 6.67
N GLY A 138 -4.15 -14.19 5.65
CA GLY A 138 -3.11 -13.18 5.45
C GLY A 138 -3.70 -11.78 5.17
N TYR A 139 -4.81 -11.71 4.43
CA TYR A 139 -5.57 -10.47 4.23
C TYR A 139 -6.14 -9.97 5.55
N ARG A 140 -6.66 -10.87 6.40
CA ARG A 140 -7.21 -10.60 7.73
C ARG A 140 -6.18 -9.99 8.68
N GLN A 141 -5.02 -10.63 8.83
CA GLN A 141 -3.91 -10.09 9.64
C GLN A 141 -3.40 -8.75 9.09
N SER A 142 -3.17 -8.64 7.78
CA SER A 142 -2.68 -7.39 7.18
C SER A 142 -3.69 -6.25 7.35
N LEU A 143 -4.99 -6.52 7.13
CA LEU A 143 -6.09 -5.59 7.36
C LEU A 143 -6.19 -5.18 8.83
N GLN A 144 -5.97 -6.11 9.78
CA GLN A 144 -5.94 -5.81 11.21
C GLN A 144 -4.79 -4.85 11.51
N SER A 145 -3.54 -5.17 11.14
CA SER A 145 -2.40 -4.28 11.37
C SER A 145 -2.58 -2.90 10.72
N ALA A 146 -3.29 -2.81 9.58
CA ALA A 146 -3.63 -1.56 8.93
C ALA A 146 -4.67 -0.73 9.73
N LEU A 147 -5.67 -1.39 10.32
CA LEU A 147 -6.69 -0.75 11.16
C LEU A 147 -6.10 -0.30 12.51
N ASP A 148 -5.32 -1.14 13.17
CA ASP A 148 -4.54 -0.79 14.37
C ASP A 148 -3.65 0.45 14.09
N SER A 149 -2.93 0.47 12.96
CA SER A 149 -2.12 1.62 12.51
C SER A 149 -2.95 2.86 12.10
N ALA A 150 -4.23 2.67 11.83
CA ALA A 150 -5.19 3.76 11.62
C ALA A 150 -5.82 4.28 12.93
N GLY A 151 -5.69 3.54 14.04
CA GLY A 151 -6.37 3.80 15.31
C GLY A 151 -7.83 3.32 15.30
N ARG A 152 -8.07 2.11 14.78
CA ARG A 152 -9.40 1.50 14.58
C ARG A 152 -9.47 0.05 15.04
#